data_AF-A0A239ILW4-F1
#
_entry.id   AF-A0A239ILW4-F1
#
_cell.length_a   1.000
_cell.length_b   1.000
_cell.length_c   1.000
_cell.angle_alpha   90.00
_cell.angle_beta   90.00
_cell.angle_gamma   90.00
#
_symmetry.space_group_name_H-M   'P 1'
#
loop_
_entity.id
_entity.type
_entity.pdbx_description
1 polymer ?
#
loop_
_entity_poly.entity_id
_entity_poly.type
_entity_poly.pdbx_seq_one_letter_code
_entity_poly.pdbx_strand_id
1 'polypeptide(L)'
;MSQIFFRQTVTYEEFQTPLSLYELHQQIRDELEVAFPENYWVVAEVAQISPDRRKGHCYLTLVDKGEDARQMLAQARATIWSARFQTLGRHFEERTGQPLKAGLKILFQAQVRFHELYGLSLDIVNIDPNYTIGDLARQRQETLKRLEGEGLLEANKALDLALVPQRLAIVSSATAAGYQDFVHQLKGNSFGYTFSTTLFPATVQGNEAPASIKRAMALVAKYQERFDAIVLIRGGGSQTDLSCFDDYTVAAAIGHSPLPVLTGIGHERDESIADIVAHTRLKTPTAVANFLIDRFRETEEHTEGLLDSIRMFAAQQMKLTGDKLERLSLRFTNQTKELLQTNKDKLEQLSRGLLLKPRSYLEAQKHQVSDLEKDISANTKDLLHTRKSHLQELSVCVEGKSQRYLHMKEHELNHLVHCLETEANGKLKQEQLSFTKYSDKVGYCVQQKVQNEKHRLRLLEMSIEANNPEKLLLRGYTLTLVNGKIIKSTKGIKDGDVIVTKMQDGTLHSKVVTINHHDK
;
A
#
# COMPACT_ATOMS: atom_id res chain seq x y z
N MET A 1 121.56 28.51 -88.09
CA MET A 1 122.82 29.18 -87.72
C MET A 1 122.48 30.59 -87.29
N SER A 2 123.14 31.02 -86.22
CA SER A 2 123.21 32.38 -85.69
C SER A 2 122.00 32.84 -84.86
N GLN A 3 122.37 33.11 -83.62
CA GLN A 3 121.61 33.35 -82.42
C GLN A 3 121.88 34.82 -82.00
N ILE A 4 121.12 35.29 -81.01
CA ILE A 4 121.35 36.46 -80.14
C ILE A 4 121.08 37.85 -80.81
N PHE A 5 120.24 38.78 -80.31
CA PHE A 5 120.15 39.33 -78.96
C PHE A 5 118.81 40.07 -78.67
N PHE A 6 118.53 40.13 -77.36
CA PHE A 6 117.42 40.68 -76.60
C PHE A 6 116.86 42.06 -77.01
N ARG A 7 115.53 42.22 -76.89
CA ARG A 7 114.93 43.46 -76.36
C ARG A 7 113.90 43.11 -75.27
N GLN A 8 114.16 43.66 -74.10
CA GLN A 8 113.42 43.49 -72.85
C GLN A 8 111.95 43.89 -73.01
N THR A 9 111.04 43.04 -72.54
CA THR A 9 109.68 43.45 -72.18
C THR A 9 109.65 43.46 -70.66
N VAL A 10 109.73 44.65 -70.08
CA VAL A 10 109.56 44.85 -68.64
C VAL A 10 108.08 44.98 -68.38
N THR A 11 107.48 43.96 -67.77
CA THR A 11 106.22 44.04 -67.03
C THR A 11 106.52 44.67 -65.68
N TYR A 12 106.14 45.93 -65.48
CA TYR A 12 106.03 46.53 -64.14
C TYR A 12 104.56 46.40 -63.73
N GLU A 13 104.25 45.45 -62.85
CA GLU A 13 103.04 45.52 -62.03
C GLU A 13 103.27 46.67 -61.03
N GLU A 14 102.39 47.67 -61.06
CA GLU A 14 102.33 48.73 -60.05
C GLU A 14 101.97 48.10 -58.69
N PHE A 15 102.97 47.63 -57.95
CA PHE A 15 102.82 47.41 -56.53
C PHE A 15 102.55 48.77 -55.88
N GLN A 16 101.28 49.02 -55.49
CA GLN A 16 100.93 50.09 -54.55
C GLN A 16 101.92 50.06 -53.38
N THR A 17 102.42 51.22 -52.97
CA THR A 17 103.32 51.37 -51.83
C THR A 17 102.79 50.55 -50.64
N PRO A 18 103.59 49.64 -50.06
CA PRO A 18 103.13 48.76 -49.01
C PRO A 18 102.76 49.58 -47.77
N LEU A 19 101.49 49.54 -47.38
CA LEU A 19 100.99 50.14 -46.14
C LEU A 19 101.47 49.30 -44.94
N SER A 20 101.87 49.98 -43.86
CA SER A 20 102.05 49.30 -42.58
C SER A 20 100.70 48.84 -42.03
N LEU A 21 100.70 47.79 -41.20
CA LEU A 21 99.49 47.29 -40.54
C LEU A 21 98.76 48.39 -39.74
N TYR A 22 99.53 49.31 -39.16
CA TYR A 22 98.99 50.46 -38.43
C TYR A 22 98.30 51.46 -39.35
N GLU A 23 98.92 51.83 -40.48
CA GLU A 23 98.32 52.74 -41.48
C GLU A 23 97.05 52.14 -42.10
N LEU A 24 97.04 50.83 -42.37
CA LEU A 24 95.85 50.13 -42.85
C LEU A 24 94.71 50.17 -41.81
N HIS A 25 95.00 49.90 -40.54
CA HIS A 25 93.99 49.97 -39.47
C HIS A 25 93.49 51.40 -39.22
N GLN A 26 94.36 52.40 -39.40
CA GLN A 26 93.98 53.80 -39.32
C GLN A 26 93.01 54.18 -40.46
N GLN A 27 93.31 53.79 -41.71
CA GLN A 27 92.39 54.02 -42.82
C GLN A 27 91.03 53.34 -42.62
N ILE A 28 91.02 52.11 -42.09
CA ILE A 28 89.76 51.40 -41.79
C ILE A 28 88.96 52.14 -40.72
N ARG A 29 89.60 52.65 -39.66
CA ARG A 29 88.93 53.43 -38.63
C ARG A 29 88.33 54.70 -39.22
N ASP A 30 89.13 55.48 -39.94
CA ASP A 30 88.72 56.79 -40.44
C ASP A 30 87.55 56.64 -41.44
N GLU A 31 87.58 55.61 -42.30
CA GLU A 31 86.47 55.29 -43.22
C GLU A 31 85.21 54.84 -42.46
N LEU A 32 85.35 54.02 -41.41
CA LEU A 32 84.23 53.57 -40.59
C LEU A 32 83.60 54.70 -39.78
N GLU A 33 84.39 55.65 -39.27
CA GLU A 33 83.89 56.83 -38.56
C GLU A 33 83.09 57.76 -39.48
N VAL A 34 83.51 57.88 -40.75
CA VAL A 34 82.76 58.64 -41.77
C VAL A 34 81.48 57.91 -42.19
N ALA A 35 81.54 56.59 -42.38
CA ALA A 35 80.41 55.79 -42.84
C ALA A 35 79.32 55.59 -41.77
N PHE A 36 79.70 55.55 -40.49
CA PHE A 36 78.78 55.31 -39.37
C PHE A 36 78.87 56.41 -38.28
N PRO A 37 78.50 57.67 -38.59
CA PRO A 37 78.66 58.79 -37.67
C PRO A 37 77.62 58.84 -36.55
N GLU A 38 76.48 58.17 -36.74
CA GLU A 38 75.35 58.17 -35.80
C GLU A 38 75.35 56.95 -34.87
N ASN A 39 74.46 56.97 -33.88
CA ASN A 39 74.21 55.83 -33.01
C ASN A 39 73.07 54.97 -33.58
N TYR A 40 73.28 53.67 -33.73
CA TYR A 40 72.32 52.75 -34.34
C TYR A 40 71.64 51.87 -33.30
N TRP A 41 70.32 51.66 -33.47
CA TRP A 41 69.58 50.67 -32.72
C TRP A 41 69.75 49.29 -33.35
N VAL A 42 70.24 48.35 -32.56
CA VAL A 42 70.57 46.98 -32.98
C VAL A 42 69.92 46.00 -32.02
N VAL A 43 69.42 44.89 -32.56
CA VAL A 43 68.91 43.76 -31.79
C VAL A 43 69.96 42.66 -31.80
N ALA A 44 70.36 42.17 -30.64
CA ALA A 44 71.23 41.00 -30.54
C ALA A 44 71.00 40.26 -29.22
N GLU A 45 71.41 38.99 -29.17
CA GLU A 45 71.48 38.22 -27.94
C GLU A 45 72.86 38.37 -27.29
N VAL A 46 72.89 38.52 -25.96
CA VAL A 46 74.14 38.53 -25.20
C VAL A 46 74.66 37.10 -25.06
N ALA A 47 75.68 36.71 -25.81
CA ALA A 47 76.29 35.38 -25.65
C ALA A 47 77.16 35.28 -24.40
N GLN A 48 77.94 36.33 -24.12
CA GLN A 48 78.81 36.37 -22.96
C GLN A 48 78.89 37.78 -22.41
N ILE A 49 78.91 37.89 -21.09
CA ILE A 49 79.13 39.14 -20.37
C ILE A 49 80.35 38.97 -19.46
N SER A 50 81.24 39.95 -19.46
CA SER A 50 82.47 39.97 -18.68
C SER A 50 82.68 41.36 -18.09
N PRO A 51 82.12 41.62 -16.90
CA PRO A 51 82.35 42.88 -16.20
C PRO A 51 83.78 42.92 -15.66
N ASP A 52 84.54 43.95 -16.05
CA ASP A 52 85.88 44.21 -15.54
C ASP A 52 85.78 44.79 -14.12
N ARG A 53 86.15 43.96 -13.13
CA ARG A 53 86.10 44.31 -11.71
C ARG A 53 87.08 45.41 -11.31
N ARG A 54 88.08 45.76 -12.13
CA ARG A 54 89.09 46.79 -11.83
C ARG A 54 88.75 48.17 -12.41
N LYS A 55 88.27 48.23 -13.65
CA LYS A 55 87.96 49.49 -14.36
C LYS A 55 86.46 49.80 -14.46
N GLY A 56 85.60 48.83 -14.11
CA GLY A 56 84.14 48.99 -14.11
C GLY A 56 83.50 48.99 -15.51
N HIS A 57 84.25 48.67 -16.57
CA HIS A 57 83.70 48.49 -17.91
C HIS A 57 83.04 47.12 -18.04
N CYS A 58 82.01 47.00 -18.87
CA CYS A 58 81.36 45.73 -19.16
C CYS A 58 81.61 45.35 -20.61
N TYR A 59 82.35 44.25 -20.82
CA TYR A 59 82.58 43.70 -22.14
C TYR A 59 81.54 42.63 -22.44
N LEU A 60 80.94 42.71 -23.62
CA LEU A 60 79.87 41.85 -24.08
C LEU A 60 80.28 41.22 -25.41
N THR A 61 79.88 39.97 -25.60
CA THR A 61 79.86 39.34 -26.92
C THR A 61 78.40 39.23 -27.33
N LEU A 62 78.05 39.91 -28.42
CA LEU A 62 76.71 39.96 -28.97
C LEU A 62 76.62 39.04 -30.18
N VAL A 63 75.53 38.32 -30.28
CA VAL A 63 75.32 37.31 -31.32
C VAL A 63 73.92 37.47 -31.88
N ASP A 64 73.80 37.30 -33.20
CA ASP A 64 72.51 37.19 -33.86
C ASP A 64 72.31 35.75 -34.30
N LYS A 65 71.24 35.12 -33.80
CA LYS A 65 70.87 33.75 -34.12
C LYS A 65 69.70 33.80 -35.09
N GLY A 66 69.79 33.03 -36.17
CA GLY A 66 68.69 32.87 -37.12
C GLY A 66 67.49 32.12 -36.50
N GLU A 67 66.49 31.80 -37.32
CA GLU A 67 65.31 31.02 -36.89
C GLU A 67 65.70 29.65 -36.31
N ASP A 68 66.84 29.10 -36.74
CA ASP A 68 67.42 27.89 -36.18
C ASP A 68 68.52 28.24 -35.17
N ALA A 69 68.33 27.87 -33.89
CA ALA A 69 69.20 28.28 -32.77
C ALA A 69 70.66 27.83 -32.89
N ARG A 70 70.96 26.90 -33.83
CA ARG A 70 72.33 26.47 -34.16
C ARG A 70 73.03 27.33 -35.21
N GLN A 71 72.31 28.18 -35.93
CA GLN A 71 72.87 29.03 -36.97
C GLN A 71 73.15 30.42 -36.42
N MET A 72 74.43 30.69 -36.17
CA MET A 72 74.92 32.02 -35.79
C MET A 72 75.13 32.85 -37.07
N LEU A 73 74.36 33.93 -37.22
CA LEU A 73 74.40 34.79 -38.41
C LEU A 73 75.45 35.89 -38.28
N ALA A 74 75.60 36.46 -37.08
CA ALA A 74 76.55 37.53 -36.80
C ALA A 74 77.09 37.45 -35.37
N GLN A 75 78.32 37.93 -35.18
CA GLN A 75 78.95 38.09 -33.88
C GLN A 75 79.70 39.43 -33.83
N ALA A 76 79.53 40.18 -32.74
CA ALA A 76 80.25 41.42 -32.51
C ALA A 76 80.70 41.54 -31.05
N ARG A 77 81.84 42.20 -30.84
CA ARG A 77 82.26 42.64 -29.50
C ARG A 77 81.58 43.96 -29.18
N ALA A 78 81.15 44.12 -27.94
CA ALA A 78 80.55 45.34 -27.48
C ALA A 78 81.09 45.74 -26.10
N THR A 79 81.12 47.05 -25.84
CA THR A 79 81.62 47.61 -24.58
C THR A 79 80.61 48.58 -24.01
N ILE A 80 80.25 48.42 -22.75
CA ILE A 80 79.56 49.44 -21.95
C ILE A 80 80.61 50.09 -21.04
N TRP A 81 80.90 51.37 -21.27
CA TRP A 81 81.84 52.14 -20.45
C TRP A 81 81.31 52.33 -19.01
N SER A 82 82.21 52.47 -18.04
CA SER A 82 81.91 52.38 -16.61
C SER A 82 80.91 53.41 -16.11
N ALA A 83 81.04 54.65 -16.60
CA ALA A 83 80.13 55.75 -16.29
C ALA A 83 78.67 55.42 -16.69
N ARG A 84 78.47 54.64 -17.76
CA ARG A 84 77.13 54.26 -18.25
C ARG A 84 76.64 52.94 -17.69
N PHE A 85 77.54 51.98 -17.47
CA PHE A 85 77.16 50.64 -17.00
C PHE A 85 76.45 50.68 -15.65
N GLN A 86 76.87 51.55 -14.73
CA GLN A 86 76.23 51.68 -13.42
C GLN A 86 74.76 52.16 -13.54
N THR A 87 74.51 53.17 -14.37
CA THR A 87 73.17 53.73 -14.57
C THR A 87 72.28 52.79 -15.40
N LEU A 88 72.80 52.28 -16.52
CA LEU A 88 72.07 51.38 -17.42
C LEU A 88 71.78 50.04 -16.76
N GLY A 89 72.76 49.43 -16.08
CA GLY A 89 72.57 48.16 -15.39
C GLY A 89 71.48 48.23 -14.34
N ARG A 90 71.50 49.29 -13.51
CA ARG A 90 70.48 49.53 -12.49
C ARG A 90 69.09 49.79 -13.10
N HIS A 91 69.01 50.67 -14.10
CA HIS A 91 67.73 50.95 -14.79
C HIS A 91 67.15 49.71 -15.48
N PHE A 92 68.01 48.88 -16.07
CA PHE A 92 67.63 47.62 -16.69
C PHE A 92 67.12 46.62 -15.66
N GLU A 93 67.81 46.46 -14.53
CA GLU A 93 67.41 45.54 -13.45
C GLU A 93 66.12 46.00 -12.75
N GLU A 94 65.96 47.30 -12.50
CA GLU A 94 64.73 47.85 -11.90
C GLU A 94 63.49 47.62 -12.76
N ARG A 95 63.64 47.59 -14.10
CA ARG A 95 62.52 47.41 -15.04
C ARG A 95 62.28 45.97 -15.47
N THR A 96 63.34 45.19 -15.68
CA THR A 96 63.23 43.79 -16.14
C THR A 96 63.19 42.80 -14.98
N GLY A 97 63.51 43.23 -13.75
CA GLY A 97 63.59 42.38 -12.58
C GLY A 97 64.81 41.47 -12.53
N GLN A 98 65.71 41.54 -13.52
CA GLN A 98 66.94 40.75 -13.58
C GLN A 98 68.12 41.58 -14.13
N PRO A 99 69.36 41.30 -13.70
CA PRO A 99 70.52 41.98 -14.24
C PRO A 99 70.77 41.56 -15.69
N LEU A 100 71.53 42.38 -16.42
CA LEU A 100 71.99 42.01 -17.76
C LEU A 100 72.89 40.76 -17.66
N LYS A 101 72.43 39.65 -18.25
CA LYS A 101 73.11 38.36 -18.24
C LYS A 101 73.17 37.75 -19.64
N ALA A 102 74.00 36.72 -19.80
CA ALA A 102 74.05 35.94 -21.03
C ALA A 102 72.68 35.27 -21.30
N GLY A 103 72.31 35.16 -22.58
CA GLY A 103 71.06 34.60 -23.07
C GLY A 103 69.94 35.63 -23.28
N LEU A 104 70.12 36.89 -22.86
CA LEU A 104 69.09 37.92 -23.06
C LEU A 104 69.17 38.52 -24.46
N LYS A 105 68.02 38.58 -25.14
CA LYS A 105 67.84 39.37 -26.36
C LYS A 105 67.57 40.82 -25.99
N ILE A 106 68.43 41.72 -26.44
CA ILE A 106 68.40 43.14 -26.09
C ILE A 106 68.28 43.99 -27.35
N LEU A 107 67.49 45.06 -27.27
CA LEU A 107 67.51 46.17 -28.21
C LEU A 107 68.41 47.25 -27.60
N PHE A 108 69.51 47.55 -28.25
CA PHE A 108 70.50 48.48 -27.73
C PHE A 108 70.91 49.49 -28.78
N GLN A 109 71.24 50.69 -28.32
CA GLN A 109 71.79 51.75 -29.15
C GLN A 109 73.31 51.72 -29.02
N ALA A 110 74.03 51.56 -30.13
CA ALA A 110 75.48 51.53 -30.13
C ALA A 110 76.13 52.42 -31.19
N GLN A 111 77.35 52.85 -30.87
CA GLN A 111 78.25 53.52 -31.80
C GLN A 111 79.28 52.52 -32.32
N VAL A 112 79.55 52.53 -33.62
CA VAL A 112 80.58 51.69 -34.22
C VAL A 112 81.95 52.30 -33.91
N ARG A 113 82.85 51.51 -33.32
CA ARG A 113 84.25 51.91 -33.09
C ARG A 113 85.21 50.86 -33.62
N PHE A 114 86.32 51.31 -34.18
CA PHE A 114 87.42 50.44 -34.60
C PHE A 114 88.69 50.80 -33.84
N HIS A 115 89.29 49.81 -33.17
CA HIS A 115 90.56 49.98 -32.45
C HIS A 115 91.65 49.15 -33.12
N GLU A 116 92.84 49.74 -33.30
CA GLU A 116 93.92 49.15 -34.09
C GLU A 116 94.44 47.82 -33.51
N LEU A 117 94.31 47.62 -32.19
CA LEU A 117 94.71 46.37 -31.51
C LEU A 117 93.58 45.33 -31.34
N TYR A 118 92.31 45.77 -31.28
CA TYR A 118 91.19 44.90 -30.86
C TYR A 118 90.14 44.68 -31.95
N GLY A 119 90.22 45.44 -33.04
CA GLY A 119 89.31 45.41 -34.18
C GLY A 119 88.02 46.18 -33.92
N LEU A 120 86.95 45.75 -34.60
CA LEU A 120 85.61 46.32 -34.50
C LEU A 120 84.98 46.05 -33.13
N SER A 121 84.43 47.09 -32.52
CA SER A 121 83.69 47.06 -31.26
C SER A 121 82.47 47.98 -31.33
N LEU A 122 81.40 47.59 -30.66
CA LEU A 122 80.19 48.39 -30.51
C LEU A 122 80.15 49.03 -29.12
N ASP A 123 80.20 50.35 -29.07
CA ASP A 123 80.06 51.08 -27.82
C ASP A 123 78.59 51.26 -27.50
N ILE A 124 78.09 50.53 -26.51
CA ILE A 124 76.67 50.58 -26.14
C ILE A 124 76.41 51.87 -25.35
N VAL A 125 75.51 52.69 -25.90
CA VAL A 125 75.08 53.98 -25.37
C VAL A 125 73.82 53.83 -24.53
N ASN A 126 72.87 52.99 -24.97
CA ASN A 126 71.59 52.78 -24.32
C ASN A 126 71.07 51.36 -24.58
N ILE A 127 70.17 50.86 -23.71
CA ILE A 127 69.47 49.58 -23.88
C ILE A 127 67.99 49.85 -23.58
N ASP A 128 67.09 49.44 -24.47
CA ASP A 128 65.64 49.52 -24.22
C ASP A 128 65.17 48.27 -23.47
N PRO A 129 64.82 48.39 -22.16
CA PRO A 129 64.32 47.27 -21.38
C PRO A 129 62.94 46.79 -21.84
N ASN A 130 62.13 47.63 -22.51
CA ASN A 130 60.79 47.23 -22.97
C ASN A 130 60.86 46.12 -24.01
N TYR A 131 61.84 46.18 -24.91
CA TYR A 131 62.03 45.15 -25.92
C TYR A 131 62.30 43.79 -25.28
N THR A 132 63.21 43.74 -24.31
CA THR A 132 63.53 42.50 -23.58
C THR A 132 62.32 41.97 -22.80
N ILE A 133 61.53 42.83 -22.16
CA ILE A 133 60.28 42.43 -21.49
C ILE A 133 59.30 41.83 -22.50
N GLY A 134 59.12 42.48 -23.65
CA GLY A 134 58.25 42.00 -24.72
C GLY A 134 58.69 40.64 -25.28
N ASP A 135 59.99 40.45 -25.52
CA ASP A 135 60.51 39.18 -26.03
C ASP A 135 60.38 38.05 -24.99
N LEU A 136 60.66 38.32 -23.72
CA LEU A 136 60.45 37.35 -22.62
C LEU A 136 58.98 36.95 -22.50
N ALA A 137 58.06 37.92 -22.56
CA ALA A 137 56.63 37.66 -22.53
C ALA A 137 56.17 36.83 -23.75
N ARG A 138 56.71 37.12 -24.94
CA ARG A 138 56.46 36.34 -26.16
C ARG A 138 56.96 34.91 -26.03
N GLN A 139 58.20 34.70 -25.60
CA GLN A 139 58.78 33.36 -25.38
C GLN A 139 57.97 32.54 -24.37
N ARG A 140 57.52 33.19 -23.29
CA ARG A 140 56.64 32.57 -22.30
C ARG A 140 55.31 32.12 -22.91
N GLN A 141 54.68 32.99 -23.71
CA GLN A 141 53.42 32.66 -24.39
C GLN A 141 53.60 31.54 -25.42
N GLU A 142 54.69 31.54 -26.18
CA GLU A 142 55.03 30.47 -27.13
C GLU A 142 55.22 29.13 -26.41
N THR A 143 55.91 29.14 -25.26
CA THR A 143 56.10 27.96 -24.42
C THR A 143 54.78 27.42 -23.89
N LEU A 144 53.89 28.28 -23.37
CA LEU A 144 52.57 27.88 -22.89
C LEU A 144 51.70 27.30 -24.03
N LYS A 145 51.67 27.96 -25.20
CA LYS A 145 50.94 27.45 -26.37
C LYS A 145 51.45 26.09 -26.82
N ARG A 146 52.77 25.88 -26.78
CA ARG A 146 53.36 24.58 -27.12
C ARG A 146 52.97 23.50 -26.12
N LEU A 147 53.04 23.79 -24.82
CA LEU A 147 52.63 22.85 -23.77
C LEU A 147 51.13 22.52 -23.85
N GLU A 148 50.29 23.49 -24.18
CA GLU A 148 48.86 23.30 -24.41
C GLU A 148 48.61 22.42 -25.64
N GLY A 149 49.29 22.69 -26.76
CA GLY A 149 49.19 21.88 -27.98
C GLY A 149 49.66 20.43 -27.79
N GLU A 150 50.60 20.19 -26.87
CA GLU A 150 51.05 18.86 -26.46
C GLU A 150 50.18 18.22 -25.35
N GLY A 151 49.18 18.95 -24.82
CA GLY A 151 48.29 18.48 -23.75
C GLY A 151 48.95 18.37 -22.37
N LEU A 152 50.14 18.95 -22.18
CA LEU A 152 50.95 18.79 -20.97
C LEU A 152 50.56 19.74 -19.84
N LEU A 153 49.84 20.83 -20.15
CA LEU A 153 49.52 21.90 -19.20
C LEU A 153 48.66 21.40 -18.03
N GLU A 154 47.71 20.50 -18.29
CA GLU A 154 46.80 19.93 -17.29
C GLU A 154 47.13 18.47 -16.93
N ALA A 155 48.07 17.83 -17.63
CA ALA A 155 48.36 16.40 -17.47
C ALA A 155 48.77 16.03 -16.03
N ASN A 156 49.63 16.85 -15.40
CA ASN A 156 50.08 16.57 -14.03
C ASN A 156 49.03 16.95 -12.97
N LYS A 157 48.20 17.96 -13.24
CA LYS A 157 47.09 18.39 -12.34
C LYS A 157 45.98 17.37 -12.25
N ALA A 158 45.79 16.58 -13.30
CA ALA A 158 44.79 15.53 -13.34
C ALA A 158 45.20 14.28 -12.55
N LEU A 159 46.44 14.20 -12.05
CA LEU A 159 46.90 13.07 -11.24
C LEU A 159 46.33 13.16 -9.82
N ASP A 160 45.87 12.04 -9.27
CA ASP A 160 45.43 12.01 -7.88
C ASP A 160 46.62 12.02 -6.92
N LEU A 161 46.63 13.01 -6.03
CA LEU A 161 47.53 13.02 -4.88
C LEU A 161 47.01 12.07 -3.79
N ALA A 162 47.87 11.18 -3.30
CA ALA A 162 47.54 10.31 -2.17
C ALA A 162 47.06 11.15 -0.97
N LEU A 163 46.06 10.67 -0.22
CA LEU A 163 45.55 11.39 0.97
C LEU A 163 46.66 11.67 2.00
N VAL A 164 47.59 10.73 2.13
CA VAL A 164 48.68 10.75 3.12
C VAL A 164 50.00 10.45 2.40
N PRO A 165 50.58 11.41 1.65
CA PRO A 165 51.81 11.19 0.89
C PRO A 165 53.02 11.10 1.84
N GLN A 166 53.52 9.89 2.09
CA GLN A 166 54.62 9.64 3.03
C GLN A 166 55.97 9.58 2.34
N ARG A 167 56.02 9.19 1.06
CA ARG A 167 57.25 8.90 0.32
C ARG A 167 57.49 9.99 -0.71
N LEU A 168 58.42 10.89 -0.44
CA LEU A 168 58.63 12.10 -1.23
C LEU A 168 59.96 12.05 -1.97
N ALA A 169 59.90 12.24 -3.30
CA ALA A 169 61.07 12.44 -4.14
C ALA A 169 61.37 13.94 -4.25
N ILE A 170 62.47 14.40 -3.66
CA ILE A 170 62.80 15.83 -3.63
C ILE A 170 63.82 16.13 -4.73
N VAL A 171 63.48 17.05 -5.63
CA VAL A 171 64.40 17.55 -6.67
C VAL A 171 64.92 18.92 -6.25
N SER A 172 66.18 18.98 -5.84
CA SER A 172 66.85 20.24 -5.46
C SER A 172 68.36 20.07 -5.40
N SER A 173 69.10 21.14 -5.11
CA SER A 173 70.54 21.04 -4.82
C SER A 173 70.76 20.47 -3.41
N ALA A 174 71.76 19.60 -3.24
CA ALA A 174 72.12 19.07 -1.92
C ALA A 174 72.59 20.15 -0.93
N THR A 175 73.10 21.27 -1.44
CA THR A 175 73.57 22.43 -0.65
C THR A 175 72.53 23.54 -0.52
N ALA A 176 71.31 23.33 -1.03
CA ALA A 176 70.24 24.33 -0.97
C ALA A 176 69.75 24.55 0.47
N ALA A 177 69.72 25.80 0.93
CA ALA A 177 69.06 26.16 2.19
C ALA A 177 67.57 25.77 2.18
N GLY A 178 66.86 26.00 1.07
CA GLY A 178 65.45 25.61 0.93
C GLY A 178 65.18 24.11 1.09
N TYR A 179 66.15 23.25 0.73
CA TYR A 179 66.06 21.81 1.01
C TYR A 179 66.21 21.50 2.49
N GLN A 180 67.18 22.14 3.16
CA GLN A 180 67.40 21.96 4.59
C GLN A 180 66.19 22.44 5.41
N ASP A 181 65.63 23.60 5.05
CA ASP A 181 64.43 24.15 5.69
C ASP A 181 63.22 23.23 5.52
N PHE A 182 63.00 22.72 4.30
CA PHE A 182 61.92 21.76 4.01
C PHE A 182 62.04 20.49 4.86
N VAL A 183 63.23 19.87 4.88
CA VAL A 183 63.46 18.65 5.67
C VAL A 183 63.38 18.92 7.17
N HIS A 184 63.84 20.07 7.63
CA HIS A 184 63.76 20.45 9.04
C HIS A 184 62.31 20.62 9.49
N GLN A 185 61.47 21.26 8.67
CA GLN A 185 60.04 21.39 8.97
C GLN A 185 59.31 20.05 8.97
N LEU A 186 59.60 19.17 7.99
CA LEU A 186 59.00 17.83 7.97
C LEU A 186 59.41 16.99 9.18
N LYS A 187 60.64 17.11 9.68
CA LYS A 187 61.11 16.36 10.87
C LYS A 187 60.70 17.01 12.20
N GLY A 188 60.56 18.33 12.23
CA GLY A 188 60.24 19.13 13.40
C GLY A 188 58.75 19.38 13.60
N ASN A 189 57.88 18.70 12.85
CA ASN A 189 56.44 18.87 12.98
C ASN A 189 55.96 18.45 14.38
N SER A 190 55.07 19.23 14.99
CA SER A 190 54.60 19.00 16.37
C SER A 190 53.64 17.81 16.49
N PHE A 191 53.15 17.28 15.37
CA PHE A 191 52.17 16.22 15.30
C PHE A 191 52.80 14.80 15.29
N GLY A 192 54.12 14.70 15.09
CA GLY A 192 54.84 13.42 15.05
C GLY A 192 54.69 12.65 13.73
N TYR A 193 54.24 13.29 12.66
CA TYR A 193 54.11 12.64 11.35
C TYR A 193 55.48 12.30 10.75
N THR A 194 55.60 11.12 10.13
CA THR A 194 56.86 10.63 9.55
C THR A 194 56.80 10.68 8.03
N PHE A 195 57.80 11.33 7.44
CA PHE A 195 57.98 11.42 5.98
C PHE A 195 59.30 10.78 5.56
N SER A 196 59.24 9.85 4.62
CA SER A 196 60.41 9.29 3.94
C SER A 196 60.79 10.18 2.78
N THR A 197 61.94 10.84 2.89
CA THR A 197 62.41 11.81 1.89
C THR A 197 63.66 11.27 1.19
N THR A 198 63.67 11.30 -0.15
CA THR A 198 64.84 10.95 -0.94
C THR A 198 65.22 12.11 -1.84
N LEU A 199 66.45 12.61 -1.70
CA LEU A 199 66.97 13.71 -2.51
C LEU A 199 67.50 13.20 -3.85
N PHE A 200 67.02 13.81 -4.93
CA PHE A 200 67.54 13.70 -6.28
C PHE A 200 68.30 15.00 -6.60
N PRO A 201 69.64 15.00 -6.48
CA PRO A 201 70.42 16.22 -6.61
C PRO A 201 70.33 16.77 -8.03
N ALA A 202 69.86 18.01 -8.14
CA ALA A 202 69.78 18.76 -9.38
C ALA A 202 70.34 20.18 -9.21
N THR A 203 70.99 20.67 -10.25
CA THR A 203 71.40 22.07 -10.33
C THR A 203 70.14 22.91 -10.55
N VAL A 204 69.82 23.82 -9.63
CA VAL A 204 68.63 24.67 -9.68
C VAL A 204 68.92 26.10 -10.11
N GLN A 205 70.15 26.37 -10.60
CA GLN A 205 70.60 27.68 -11.06
C GLN A 205 71.59 27.57 -12.23
N GLY A 206 71.62 28.58 -13.09
CA GLY A 206 72.50 28.64 -14.26
C GLY A 206 71.97 27.87 -15.48
N ASN A 207 72.70 27.96 -16.59
CA ASN A 207 72.25 27.46 -17.90
C ASN A 207 72.10 25.93 -17.98
N GLU A 208 72.78 25.17 -17.11
CA GLU A 208 72.64 23.70 -17.05
C GLU A 208 71.45 23.24 -16.20
N ALA A 209 70.76 24.15 -15.50
CA ALA A 209 69.70 23.79 -14.57
C ALA A 209 68.52 23.04 -15.22
N PRO A 210 67.96 23.47 -16.37
CA PRO A 210 66.85 22.73 -17.01
C PRO A 210 67.21 21.28 -17.35
N ALA A 211 68.42 21.05 -17.89
CA ALA A 211 68.90 19.72 -18.23
C ALA A 211 69.19 18.86 -16.99
N SER A 212 69.62 19.47 -15.89
CA SER A 212 69.86 18.80 -14.60
C SER A 212 68.54 18.34 -13.96
N ILE A 213 67.54 19.23 -13.91
CA ILE A 213 66.20 18.94 -13.37
C ILE A 213 65.53 17.83 -14.20
N LYS A 214 65.55 17.91 -15.54
CA LYS A 214 65.00 16.85 -16.40
C LYS A 214 65.60 15.48 -16.11
N ARG A 215 66.93 15.40 -15.91
CA ARG A 215 67.61 14.14 -15.56
C ARG A 215 67.19 13.62 -14.19
N ALA A 216 67.07 14.50 -13.20
CA ALA A 216 66.59 14.12 -11.88
C ALA A 216 65.14 13.60 -11.93
N MET A 217 64.24 14.29 -12.65
CA MET A 217 62.85 13.83 -12.82
C MET A 217 62.76 12.50 -13.57
N ALA A 218 63.57 12.30 -14.60
CA ALA A 218 63.63 11.01 -15.31
C ALA A 218 64.11 9.87 -14.40
N LEU A 219 65.05 10.13 -13.48
CA LEU A 219 65.47 9.16 -12.46
C LEU A 219 64.34 8.84 -11.48
N VAL A 220 63.57 9.84 -11.06
CA VAL A 220 62.40 9.62 -10.19
C VAL A 220 61.36 8.75 -10.91
N ALA A 221 61.06 9.06 -12.17
CA ALA A 221 60.11 8.29 -12.98
C ALA A 221 60.50 6.81 -13.10
N LYS A 222 61.80 6.50 -13.18
CA LYS A 222 62.30 5.12 -13.20
C LYS A 222 61.97 4.33 -11.92
N TYR A 223 61.86 5.01 -10.79
CA TYR A 223 61.58 4.40 -9.47
C TYR A 223 60.24 4.87 -8.89
N GLN A 224 59.27 5.21 -9.77
CA GLN A 224 57.99 5.82 -9.39
C GLN A 224 57.24 5.08 -8.28
N GLU A 225 57.28 3.74 -8.25
CA GLU A 225 56.55 2.93 -7.26
C GLU A 225 57.00 3.16 -5.80
N ARG A 226 58.19 3.75 -5.62
CA ARG A 226 58.76 4.06 -4.30
C ARG A 226 58.30 5.41 -3.74
N PHE A 227 57.62 6.23 -4.53
CA PHE A 227 57.27 7.59 -4.19
C PHE A 227 55.79 7.86 -4.43
N ASP A 228 55.21 8.75 -3.62
CA ASP A 228 53.82 9.18 -3.72
C ASP A 228 53.71 10.54 -4.42
N ALA A 229 54.75 11.38 -4.30
CA ALA A 229 54.80 12.70 -4.92
C ALA A 229 56.24 13.15 -5.19
N ILE A 230 56.39 14.07 -6.16
CA ILE A 230 57.65 14.76 -6.45
C ILE A 230 57.58 16.17 -5.89
N VAL A 231 58.62 16.60 -5.18
CA VAL A 231 58.72 17.96 -4.62
C VAL A 231 59.86 18.69 -5.33
N LEU A 232 59.52 19.67 -6.17
CA LEU A 232 60.49 20.54 -6.84
C LEU A 232 60.64 21.83 -6.05
N ILE A 233 61.79 22.00 -5.38
CA ILE A 233 62.05 23.13 -4.51
C ILE A 233 63.32 23.88 -4.90
N ARG A 234 63.25 25.19 -4.77
CA ARG A 234 64.37 26.09 -5.06
C ARG A 234 65.43 26.06 -3.95
N GLY A 235 66.69 26.34 -4.33
CA GLY A 235 67.78 26.61 -3.41
C GLY A 235 67.78 28.03 -2.85
N GLY A 236 67.91 28.18 -1.53
CA GLY A 236 67.82 29.48 -0.86
C GLY A 236 68.96 30.44 -1.27
N GLY A 237 68.61 31.71 -1.48
CA GLY A 237 69.51 32.78 -1.91
C GLY A 237 68.74 33.98 -2.47
N SER A 238 69.30 35.19 -2.35
CA SER A 238 68.74 36.45 -2.86
C SER A 238 68.46 36.38 -4.37
N GLN A 239 67.21 36.61 -4.81
CA GLN A 239 66.78 36.91 -6.20
C GLN A 239 67.54 36.18 -7.36
N THR A 240 68.09 34.99 -7.12
CA THR A 240 68.81 34.21 -8.14
C THR A 240 67.85 33.58 -9.15
N ASP A 241 68.31 33.48 -10.40
CA ASP A 241 67.61 33.16 -11.65
C ASP A 241 66.42 32.19 -11.55
N LEU A 242 65.20 32.74 -11.51
CA LEU A 242 63.95 32.00 -11.68
C LEU A 242 63.73 31.52 -13.13
N SER A 243 64.53 32.02 -14.07
CA SER A 243 64.36 31.76 -15.51
C SER A 243 64.48 30.28 -15.87
N CYS A 244 65.16 29.45 -15.06
CA CYS A 244 65.25 28.02 -15.32
C CYS A 244 63.90 27.29 -15.17
N PHE A 245 62.95 27.84 -14.40
CA PHE A 245 61.62 27.28 -14.19
C PHE A 245 60.59 27.73 -15.23
N ASP A 246 60.92 28.75 -16.03
CA ASP A 246 60.16 29.15 -17.21
C ASP A 246 60.62 28.43 -18.49
N ASP A 247 61.61 27.53 -18.39
CA ASP A 247 62.10 26.75 -19.52
C ASP A 247 61.11 25.62 -19.89
N TYR A 248 60.82 25.49 -21.19
CA TYR A 248 59.97 24.43 -21.74
C TYR A 248 60.41 23.03 -21.29
N THR A 249 61.71 22.78 -21.16
CA THR A 249 62.27 21.46 -20.79
C THR A 249 61.85 21.04 -19.39
N VAL A 250 61.78 21.98 -18.45
CA VAL A 250 61.35 21.72 -17.07
C VAL A 250 59.84 21.53 -17.03
N ALA A 251 59.08 22.43 -17.65
CA ALA A 251 57.63 22.34 -17.71
C ALA A 251 57.15 21.04 -18.39
N ALA A 252 57.78 20.65 -19.50
CA ALA A 252 57.49 19.38 -20.16
C ALA A 252 57.87 18.17 -19.29
N ALA A 253 58.97 18.24 -18.51
CA ALA A 253 59.33 17.15 -17.59
C ALA A 253 58.28 16.98 -16.46
N ILE A 254 57.69 18.08 -15.97
CA ILE A 254 56.59 18.07 -15.00
C ILE A 254 55.32 17.48 -15.63
N GLY A 255 54.93 17.95 -16.83
CA GLY A 255 53.73 17.45 -17.51
C GLY A 255 53.78 15.96 -17.84
N HIS A 256 54.96 15.42 -18.19
CA HIS A 256 55.16 13.99 -18.44
C HIS A 256 55.43 13.16 -17.17
N SER A 257 55.48 13.77 -16.00
CA SER A 257 55.74 13.05 -14.75
C SER A 257 54.56 12.12 -14.43
N PRO A 258 54.81 10.85 -14.10
CA PRO A 258 53.75 9.92 -13.70
C PRO A 258 53.26 10.14 -12.25
N LEU A 259 53.99 10.94 -11.47
CA LEU A 259 53.68 11.29 -10.10
C LEU A 259 53.25 12.76 -9.99
N PRO A 260 52.34 13.11 -9.06
CA PRO A 260 51.95 14.49 -8.82
C PRO A 260 53.16 15.31 -8.35
N VAL A 261 53.38 16.46 -9.00
CA VAL A 261 54.51 17.34 -8.72
C VAL A 261 54.05 18.54 -7.91
N LEU A 262 54.69 18.78 -6.78
CA LEU A 262 54.49 19.92 -5.90
C LEU A 262 55.65 20.90 -6.09
N THR A 263 55.36 22.15 -6.40
CA THR A 263 56.39 23.18 -6.56
C THR A 263 56.48 24.09 -5.34
N GLY A 264 57.71 24.42 -4.94
CA GLY A 264 58.03 25.37 -3.88
C GLY A 264 59.16 26.31 -4.32
N ILE A 265 58.94 27.04 -5.42
CA ILE A 265 60.00 27.75 -6.15
C ILE A 265 60.28 29.15 -5.59
N GLY A 266 59.34 29.82 -4.91
CA GLY A 266 59.61 31.12 -4.28
C GLY A 266 59.51 32.30 -5.23
N HIS A 267 58.30 32.82 -5.41
CA HIS A 267 58.06 34.12 -6.02
C HIS A 267 56.68 34.71 -5.54
N GLU A 268 56.62 36.02 -5.29
CA GLU A 268 55.35 36.74 -4.98
C GLU A 268 54.83 37.63 -6.12
N ARG A 269 55.66 37.95 -7.12
CA ARG A 269 55.34 38.85 -8.27
C ARG A 269 54.86 38.17 -9.57
N ASP A 270 55.60 37.25 -10.22
CA ASP A 270 55.18 36.47 -11.41
C ASP A 270 55.27 34.92 -11.32
N GLU A 271 54.15 34.21 -11.53
CA GLU A 271 54.05 32.73 -11.53
C GLU A 271 55.00 32.09 -12.55
N SER A 272 55.71 31.01 -12.23
CA SER A 272 56.57 30.35 -13.21
C SER A 272 55.80 29.38 -14.10
N ILE A 273 56.28 29.07 -15.31
CA ILE A 273 55.64 28.04 -16.16
C ILE A 273 55.64 26.67 -15.45
N ALA A 274 56.70 26.33 -14.73
CA ALA A 274 56.73 25.12 -13.90
C ALA A 274 55.60 25.07 -12.86
N ASP A 275 55.28 26.20 -12.22
CA ASP A 275 54.15 26.30 -11.29
C ASP A 275 52.79 26.10 -11.98
N ILE A 276 52.66 26.58 -13.23
CA ILE A 276 51.43 26.45 -14.02
C ILE A 276 51.17 25.00 -14.41
N VAL A 277 52.21 24.21 -14.68
CA VAL A 277 52.07 22.81 -15.12
C VAL A 277 52.01 21.83 -13.94
N ALA A 278 52.55 22.20 -12.78
CA ALA A 278 52.57 21.37 -11.60
C ALA A 278 51.17 21.04 -11.05
N HIS A 279 51.04 19.90 -10.37
CA HIS A 279 49.81 19.48 -9.70
C HIS A 279 49.39 20.47 -8.60
N THR A 280 50.33 20.85 -7.71
CA THR A 280 50.07 21.87 -6.69
C THR A 280 51.21 22.86 -6.64
N ARG A 281 50.85 24.14 -6.81
CA ARG A 281 51.76 25.27 -6.64
C ARG A 281 51.74 25.74 -5.19
N LEU A 282 52.93 25.89 -4.59
CA LEU A 282 53.09 26.52 -3.29
C LEU A 282 54.19 27.58 -3.32
N LYS A 283 54.02 28.61 -2.48
CA LYS A 283 54.87 29.81 -2.53
C LYS A 283 56.33 29.50 -2.21
N THR A 284 56.61 28.69 -1.20
CA THR A 284 57.96 28.46 -0.67
C THR A 284 58.19 26.98 -0.38
N PRO A 285 59.46 26.52 -0.27
CA PRO A 285 59.75 25.16 0.18
C PRO A 285 59.05 24.86 1.52
N THR A 286 59.06 25.81 2.45
CA THR A 286 58.38 25.67 3.73
C THR A 286 56.86 25.54 3.63
N ALA A 287 56.23 26.26 2.68
CA ALA A 287 54.81 26.09 2.40
C ALA A 287 54.49 24.70 1.86
N VAL A 288 55.40 24.08 1.09
CA VAL A 288 55.26 22.67 0.66
C VAL A 288 55.28 21.72 1.86
N ALA A 289 56.20 21.92 2.81
CA ALA A 289 56.24 21.08 4.01
C ALA A 289 54.96 21.22 4.84
N ASN A 290 54.50 22.45 5.08
CA ASN A 290 53.27 22.70 5.82
C ASN A 290 52.03 22.11 5.12
N PHE A 291 51.91 22.27 3.80
CA PHE A 291 50.81 21.67 3.04
C PHE A 291 50.74 20.15 3.21
N LEU A 292 51.90 19.47 3.18
CA LEU A 292 51.97 18.03 3.40
C LEU A 292 51.57 17.63 4.82
N ILE A 293 52.00 18.40 5.82
CA ILE A 293 51.65 18.19 7.24
C ILE A 293 50.14 18.42 7.46
N ASP A 294 49.58 19.49 6.90
CA ASP A 294 48.17 19.85 7.02
C ASP A 294 47.28 18.78 6.38
N ARG A 295 47.69 18.20 5.24
CA ARG A 295 46.99 17.07 4.61
C ARG A 295 46.93 15.82 5.49
N PHE A 296 48.03 15.50 6.18
CA PHE A 296 48.03 14.39 7.14
C PHE A 296 47.06 14.66 8.29
N ARG A 297 47.12 15.88 8.84
CA ARG A 297 46.28 16.31 9.94
C ARG A 297 44.80 16.28 9.60
N GLU A 298 44.41 16.84 8.46
CA GLU A 298 43.02 16.80 7.99
C GLU A 298 42.53 15.36 7.82
N THR A 299 43.39 14.45 7.34
CA THR A 299 43.04 13.04 7.18
C THR A 299 42.90 12.34 8.53
N GLU A 300 43.75 12.65 9.50
CA GLU A 300 43.66 12.18 10.88
C GLU A 300 42.36 12.66 11.55
N GLU A 301 42.11 13.98 11.54
CA GLU A 301 40.90 14.60 12.09
C GLU A 301 39.62 14.01 11.44
N HIS A 302 39.64 13.77 10.13
CA HIS A 302 38.53 13.11 9.44
C HIS A 302 38.33 11.66 9.90
N THR A 303 39.42 10.90 10.08
CA THR A 303 39.37 9.51 10.53
C THR A 303 38.87 9.42 11.97
N GLU A 304 39.29 10.31 12.85
CA GLU A 304 38.79 10.42 14.23
C GLU A 304 37.29 10.78 14.25
N GLY A 305 36.85 11.73 13.41
CA GLY A 305 35.44 12.08 13.28
C GLY A 305 34.56 10.92 12.81
N LEU A 306 35.07 10.10 11.88
CA LEU A 306 34.41 8.86 11.46
C LEU A 306 34.33 7.83 12.59
N LEU A 307 35.41 7.66 13.36
CA LEU A 307 35.44 6.76 14.51
C LEU A 307 34.38 7.15 15.55
N ASP A 308 34.28 8.43 15.88
CA ASP A 308 33.29 8.95 16.83
C ASP A 308 31.86 8.82 16.29
N SER A 309 31.65 9.03 14.99
CA SER A 309 30.37 8.79 14.33
C SER A 309 29.94 7.31 14.43
N ILE A 310 30.87 6.38 14.19
CA ILE A 310 30.63 4.93 14.34
C ILE A 310 30.29 4.59 15.80
N ARG A 311 31.03 5.15 16.77
CA ARG A 311 30.77 4.95 18.21
C ARG A 311 29.38 5.44 18.60
N MET A 312 29.00 6.64 18.17
CA MET A 312 27.68 7.21 18.44
C MET A 312 26.57 6.33 17.84
N PHE A 313 26.73 5.90 16.59
CA PHE A 313 25.76 5.03 15.92
C PHE A 313 25.63 3.68 16.64
N ALA A 314 26.74 3.04 16.99
CA ALA A 314 26.74 1.78 17.71
C ALA A 314 26.06 1.91 19.09
N ALA A 315 26.38 2.96 19.85
CA ALA A 315 25.76 3.23 21.15
C ALA A 315 24.24 3.46 21.03
N GLN A 316 23.81 4.19 20.01
CA GLN A 316 22.39 4.41 19.73
C GLN A 316 21.67 3.10 19.38
N GLN A 317 22.26 2.26 18.54
CA GLN A 317 21.68 0.96 18.18
C GLN A 317 21.60 0.02 19.38
N MET A 318 22.62 0.00 20.24
CA MET A 318 22.61 -0.76 21.49
C MET A 318 21.47 -0.32 22.40
N LYS A 319 21.29 1.00 22.58
CA LYS A 319 20.19 1.56 23.39
C LYS A 319 18.82 1.18 22.84
N LEU A 320 18.58 1.41 21.55
CA LEU A 320 17.30 1.07 20.90
C LEU A 320 16.98 -0.42 21.01
N THR A 321 17.99 -1.27 20.89
CA THR A 321 17.83 -2.72 21.02
C THR A 321 17.57 -3.13 22.47
N GLY A 322 18.27 -2.51 23.43
CA GLY A 322 18.01 -2.67 24.87
C GLY A 322 16.57 -2.31 25.23
N ASP A 323 16.09 -1.13 24.82
CA ASP A 323 14.73 -0.67 25.09
C ASP A 323 13.66 -1.56 24.43
N LYS A 324 13.96 -2.15 23.26
CA LYS A 324 13.07 -3.14 22.62
C LYS A 324 13.01 -4.43 23.43
N LEU A 325 14.15 -4.92 23.90
CA LEU A 325 14.28 -6.16 24.65
C LEU A 325 13.62 -6.04 26.03
N GLU A 326 13.78 -4.89 26.71
CA GLU A 326 13.10 -4.59 27.96
C GLU A 326 11.56 -4.53 27.77
N ARG A 327 11.08 -3.84 26.73
CA ARG A 327 9.64 -3.83 26.40
C ARG A 327 9.08 -5.20 26.06
N LEU A 328 9.88 -6.06 25.41
CA LEU A 328 9.48 -7.44 25.11
C LEU A 328 9.41 -8.27 26.40
N SER A 329 10.42 -8.14 27.27
CA SER A 329 10.49 -8.82 28.58
C SER A 329 9.31 -8.43 29.49
N LEU A 330 9.01 -7.12 29.58
CA LEU A 330 7.87 -6.61 30.33
C LEU A 330 6.54 -7.12 29.75
N ARG A 331 6.37 -7.10 28.42
CA ARG A 331 5.18 -7.66 27.77
C ARG A 331 5.01 -9.14 28.06
N PHE A 332 6.07 -9.92 27.91
CA PHE A 332 6.05 -11.35 28.18
C PHE A 332 5.67 -11.65 29.63
N THR A 333 6.28 -10.94 30.58
CA THR A 333 5.98 -11.09 32.01
C THR A 333 4.52 -10.75 32.32
N ASN A 334 4.01 -9.65 31.78
CA ASN A 334 2.63 -9.22 32.00
C ASN A 334 1.62 -10.16 31.35
N GLN A 335 1.83 -10.58 30.10
CA GLN A 335 0.98 -11.55 29.42
C GLN A 335 0.97 -12.90 30.16
N THR A 336 2.12 -13.34 30.67
CA THR A 336 2.20 -14.59 31.44
C THR A 336 1.40 -14.49 32.74
N LYS A 337 1.53 -13.36 33.46
CA LYS A 337 0.73 -13.10 34.67
C LYS A 337 -0.77 -13.06 34.38
N GLU A 338 -1.18 -12.36 33.33
CA GLU A 338 -2.58 -12.24 32.94
C GLU A 338 -3.17 -13.59 32.51
N LEU A 339 -2.42 -14.39 31.75
CA LEU A 339 -2.82 -15.74 31.35
C LEU A 339 -2.95 -16.67 32.57
N LEU A 340 -1.99 -16.64 33.48
CA LEU A 340 -2.02 -17.42 34.73
C LEU A 340 -3.21 -17.03 35.60
N GLN A 341 -3.48 -15.72 35.74
CA GLN A 341 -4.61 -15.22 36.50
C GLN A 341 -5.94 -15.65 35.87
N THR A 342 -6.08 -15.49 34.56
CA THR A 342 -7.29 -15.91 33.82
C THR A 342 -7.54 -17.41 33.97
N ASN A 343 -6.49 -18.23 33.88
CA ASN A 343 -6.63 -19.68 34.05
C ASN A 343 -6.95 -20.05 35.51
N LYS A 344 -6.39 -19.34 36.48
CA LYS A 344 -6.74 -19.49 37.90
C LYS A 344 -8.21 -19.16 38.13
N ASP A 345 -8.70 -18.03 37.61
CA ASP A 345 -10.09 -17.61 37.76
C ASP A 345 -11.06 -18.61 37.10
N LYS A 346 -10.71 -19.14 35.90
CA LYS A 346 -11.46 -20.23 35.25
C LYS A 346 -11.50 -21.49 36.09
N LEU A 347 -10.38 -21.90 36.68
CA LEU A 347 -10.31 -23.06 37.57
C LEU A 347 -11.17 -22.85 38.82
N GLU A 348 -11.14 -21.66 39.42
CA GLU A 348 -12.00 -21.31 40.56
C GLU A 348 -13.49 -21.33 40.17
N GLN A 349 -13.85 -20.82 39.00
CA GLN A 349 -15.23 -20.85 38.51
C GLN A 349 -15.71 -22.28 38.23
N LEU A 350 -14.87 -23.12 37.61
CA LEU A 350 -15.15 -24.54 37.38
C LEU A 350 -15.29 -25.29 38.71
N SER A 351 -14.40 -25.03 39.68
CA SER A 351 -14.45 -25.60 41.02
C SER A 351 -15.74 -25.23 41.76
N ARG A 352 -16.11 -23.95 41.76
CA ARG A 352 -17.39 -23.49 42.33
C ARG A 352 -18.59 -24.10 41.60
N GLY A 353 -18.51 -24.21 40.27
CA GLY A 353 -19.54 -24.83 39.44
C GLY A 353 -19.75 -26.32 39.76
N LEU A 354 -18.67 -27.07 40.00
CA LEU A 354 -18.71 -28.48 40.40
C LEU A 354 -19.38 -28.68 41.76
N LEU A 355 -19.24 -27.73 42.69
CA LEU A 355 -19.86 -27.82 44.01
C LEU A 355 -21.33 -27.40 44.01
N LEU A 356 -21.69 -26.38 43.23
CA LEU A 356 -23.01 -25.76 43.28
C LEU A 356 -24.01 -26.32 42.27
N LYS A 357 -23.58 -26.61 41.03
CA LYS A 357 -24.48 -27.05 39.95
C LYS A 357 -25.12 -28.43 40.21
N PRO A 358 -24.40 -29.45 40.70
CA PRO A 358 -25.04 -30.74 40.98
C PRO A 358 -26.07 -30.62 42.09
N ARG A 359 -25.80 -29.79 43.11
CA ARG A 359 -26.70 -29.59 44.24
C ARG A 359 -27.96 -28.83 43.84
N SER A 360 -27.82 -27.74 43.08
CA SER A 360 -28.99 -27.00 42.57
C SER A 360 -29.79 -27.80 41.55
N TYR A 361 -29.13 -28.61 40.72
CA TYR A 361 -29.80 -29.54 39.80
C TYR A 361 -30.61 -30.60 40.57
N LEU A 362 -30.03 -31.20 41.62
CA LEU A 362 -30.73 -32.16 42.48
C LEU A 362 -31.91 -31.53 43.22
N GLU A 363 -31.75 -30.31 43.74
CA GLU A 363 -32.84 -29.58 44.39
C GLU A 363 -33.96 -29.24 43.39
N ALA A 364 -33.63 -28.77 42.19
CA ALA A 364 -34.61 -28.49 41.14
C ALA A 364 -35.36 -29.75 40.68
N GLN A 365 -34.66 -30.88 40.50
CA GLN A 365 -35.29 -32.16 40.18
C GLN A 365 -36.20 -32.65 41.30
N LYS A 366 -35.80 -32.47 42.57
CA LYS A 366 -36.64 -32.81 43.72
C LYS A 366 -37.92 -31.97 43.77
N HIS A 367 -37.83 -30.68 43.46
CA HIS A 367 -39.00 -29.81 43.34
C HIS A 367 -39.92 -30.25 42.20
N GLN A 368 -39.36 -30.56 41.03
CA GLN A 368 -40.13 -31.03 39.88
C GLN A 368 -40.88 -32.33 40.17
N VAL A 369 -40.26 -33.28 40.88
CA VAL A 369 -40.93 -34.50 41.34
C VAL A 369 -42.05 -34.18 42.33
N SER A 370 -41.81 -33.30 43.30
CA SER A 370 -42.84 -32.92 44.28
C SER A 370 -44.03 -32.20 43.64
N ASP A 371 -43.80 -31.38 42.62
CA ASP A 371 -44.89 -30.69 41.92
C ASP A 371 -45.67 -31.66 41.02
N LEU A 372 -45.00 -32.61 40.35
CA LEU A 372 -45.68 -33.71 39.65
C LEU A 372 -46.52 -34.57 40.60
N GLU A 373 -46.03 -34.86 41.82
CA GLU A 373 -46.82 -35.56 42.84
C GLU A 373 -48.08 -34.78 43.24
N LYS A 374 -47.96 -33.46 43.44
CA LYS A 374 -49.11 -32.60 43.73
C LYS A 374 -50.10 -32.56 42.57
N ASP A 375 -49.61 -32.42 41.33
CA ASP A 375 -50.43 -32.38 40.13
C ASP A 375 -51.18 -33.69 39.89
N ILE A 376 -50.52 -34.84 40.09
CA ILE A 376 -51.17 -36.16 40.04
C ILE A 376 -52.26 -36.24 41.12
N SER A 377 -51.98 -35.80 42.35
CA SER A 377 -52.96 -35.80 43.44
C SER A 377 -54.16 -34.88 43.17
N ALA A 378 -53.92 -33.71 42.58
CA ALA A 378 -54.96 -32.75 42.22
C ALA A 378 -55.83 -33.27 41.06
N ASN A 379 -55.20 -33.73 39.98
CA ASN A 379 -55.90 -34.25 38.79
C ASN A 379 -56.70 -35.53 39.11
N THR A 380 -56.18 -36.41 39.96
CA THR A 380 -56.95 -37.59 40.41
C THR A 380 -58.16 -37.21 41.25
N LYS A 381 -58.05 -36.21 42.14
CA LYS A 381 -59.19 -35.68 42.89
C LYS A 381 -60.23 -35.02 41.98
N ASP A 382 -59.78 -34.22 41.03
CA ASP A 382 -60.67 -33.53 40.09
C ASP A 382 -61.41 -34.52 39.19
N LEU A 383 -60.70 -35.50 38.61
CA LEU A 383 -61.30 -36.58 37.83
C LEU A 383 -62.35 -37.38 38.61
N LEU A 384 -62.06 -37.70 39.88
CA LEU A 384 -63.03 -38.38 40.76
C LEU A 384 -64.25 -37.49 41.04
N HIS A 385 -64.05 -36.19 41.21
CA HIS A 385 -65.13 -35.23 41.40
C HIS A 385 -66.01 -35.13 40.15
N THR A 386 -65.42 -34.95 38.96
CA THR A 386 -66.15 -34.89 37.69
C THR A 386 -66.94 -36.19 37.44
N ARG A 387 -66.34 -37.36 37.70
CA ARG A 387 -67.03 -38.65 37.56
C ARG A 387 -68.19 -38.78 38.54
N LYS A 388 -68.03 -38.32 39.78
CA LYS A 388 -69.11 -38.32 40.78
C LYS A 388 -70.27 -37.40 40.35
N SER A 389 -69.98 -36.19 39.89
CA SER A 389 -70.99 -35.26 39.39
C SER A 389 -71.73 -35.80 38.17
N HIS A 390 -71.02 -36.44 37.23
CA HIS A 390 -71.64 -37.06 36.07
C HIS A 390 -72.58 -38.22 36.45
N LEU A 391 -72.20 -39.03 37.44
CA LEU A 391 -73.08 -40.08 37.97
C LEU A 391 -74.33 -39.50 38.65
N GLN A 392 -74.20 -38.37 39.35
CA GLN A 392 -75.35 -37.68 39.95
C GLN A 392 -76.29 -37.11 38.88
N GLU A 393 -75.77 -36.48 37.84
CA GLU A 393 -76.57 -35.99 36.70
C GLU A 393 -77.30 -37.13 36.00
N LEU A 394 -76.62 -38.26 35.78
CA LEU A 394 -77.23 -39.43 35.16
C LEU A 394 -78.37 -40.00 36.02
N SER A 395 -78.19 -40.04 37.34
CA SER A 395 -79.24 -40.45 38.30
C SER A 395 -80.49 -39.58 38.16
N VAL A 396 -80.32 -38.25 38.17
CA VAL A 396 -81.43 -37.30 38.01
C VAL A 396 -82.10 -37.44 36.64
N CYS A 397 -81.32 -37.71 35.59
CA CYS A 397 -81.86 -37.95 34.24
C CYS A 397 -82.72 -39.22 34.18
N VAL A 398 -82.29 -40.31 34.82
CA VAL A 398 -83.04 -41.57 34.89
C VAL A 398 -84.34 -41.38 35.69
N GLU A 399 -84.28 -40.70 36.83
CA GLU A 399 -85.47 -40.36 37.61
C GLU A 399 -86.45 -39.50 36.79
N GLY A 400 -85.95 -38.46 36.13
CA GLY A 400 -86.78 -37.59 35.29
C GLY A 400 -87.41 -38.31 34.10
N LYS A 401 -86.68 -39.22 33.42
CA LYS A 401 -87.22 -40.04 32.33
C LYS A 401 -88.25 -41.05 32.83
N SER A 402 -88.01 -41.67 33.99
CA SER A 402 -88.95 -42.61 34.62
C SER A 402 -90.27 -41.91 34.97
N GLN A 403 -90.21 -40.74 35.62
CA GLN A 403 -91.39 -39.95 35.98
C GLN A 403 -92.20 -39.50 34.75
N ARG A 404 -91.52 -39.05 33.69
CA ARG A 404 -92.21 -38.69 32.42
C ARG A 404 -92.91 -39.88 31.78
N TYR A 405 -92.28 -41.05 31.79
CA TYR A 405 -92.90 -42.27 31.26
C TYR A 405 -94.13 -42.68 32.07
N LEU A 406 -94.07 -42.56 33.40
CA LEU A 406 -95.18 -42.83 34.31
C LEU A 406 -96.35 -41.87 34.05
N HIS A 407 -96.08 -40.57 33.94
CA HIS A 407 -97.12 -39.58 33.61
C HIS A 407 -97.74 -39.81 32.23
N MET A 408 -96.96 -40.21 31.23
CA MET A 408 -97.48 -40.55 29.90
C MET A 408 -98.47 -41.73 29.97
N LYS A 409 -98.13 -42.78 30.74
CA LYS A 409 -99.01 -43.94 30.93
C LYS A 409 -100.26 -43.61 31.73
N GLU A 410 -100.15 -42.73 32.72
CA GLU A 410 -101.28 -42.21 33.48
C GLU A 410 -102.23 -41.39 32.61
N HIS A 411 -101.69 -40.57 31.70
CA HIS A 411 -102.48 -39.85 30.69
C HIS A 411 -103.18 -40.78 29.69
N GLU A 412 -102.50 -41.81 29.17
CA GLU A 412 -103.12 -42.82 28.31
C GLU A 412 -104.28 -43.54 29.03
N LEU A 413 -104.08 -43.90 30.30
CA LEU A 413 -105.11 -44.53 31.12
C LEU A 413 -106.31 -43.62 31.32
N ASN A 414 -106.09 -42.35 31.68
CA ASN A 414 -107.17 -41.37 31.86
C ASN A 414 -107.93 -41.11 30.56
N HIS A 415 -107.25 -41.09 29.41
CA HIS A 415 -107.90 -40.98 28.10
C HIS A 415 -108.79 -42.20 27.82
N LEU A 416 -108.30 -43.41 28.09
CA LEU A 416 -109.10 -44.65 27.95
C LEU A 416 -110.34 -44.65 28.87
N VAL A 417 -110.18 -44.19 30.12
CA VAL A 417 -111.30 -44.03 31.06
C VAL A 417 -112.34 -43.06 30.50
N HIS A 418 -111.91 -41.90 29.97
CA HIS A 418 -112.81 -40.93 29.38
C HIS A 418 -113.53 -41.46 28.13
N CYS A 419 -112.86 -42.22 27.27
CA CYS A 419 -113.48 -42.89 26.13
C CYS A 419 -114.55 -43.90 26.56
N LEU A 420 -114.28 -44.68 27.61
CA LEU A 420 -115.26 -45.62 28.16
C LEU A 420 -116.47 -44.91 28.75
N GLU A 421 -116.27 -43.83 29.51
CA GLU A 421 -117.36 -43.04 30.08
C GLU A 421 -118.25 -42.40 29.00
N THR A 422 -117.64 -41.86 27.95
CA THR A 422 -118.37 -41.24 26.85
C THR A 422 -119.16 -42.26 26.03
N GLU A 423 -118.60 -43.43 25.76
CA GLU A 423 -119.30 -44.50 25.03
C GLU A 423 -120.42 -45.14 25.86
N ALA A 424 -120.19 -45.36 27.16
CA ALA A 424 -121.21 -45.87 28.08
C ALA A 424 -122.38 -44.90 28.25
N ASN A 425 -122.10 -43.61 28.45
CA ASN A 425 -123.13 -42.57 28.55
C ASN A 425 -123.88 -42.39 27.23
N GLY A 426 -123.20 -42.52 26.09
CA GLY A 426 -123.83 -42.51 24.76
C GLY A 426 -124.85 -43.64 24.61
N LYS A 427 -124.48 -44.88 24.95
CA LYS A 427 -125.39 -46.04 24.91
C LYS A 427 -126.56 -45.92 25.89
N LEU A 428 -126.32 -45.47 27.13
CA LEU A 428 -127.37 -45.24 28.13
C LEU A 428 -128.42 -44.23 27.67
N LYS A 429 -127.97 -43.11 27.08
CA LYS A 429 -128.85 -42.06 26.57
C LYS A 429 -129.68 -42.53 25.38
N GLN A 430 -129.09 -43.35 24.50
CA GLN A 430 -129.78 -43.95 23.35
C GLN A 430 -130.86 -44.96 23.79
N GLU A 431 -130.58 -45.78 24.81
CA GLU A 431 -131.57 -46.69 25.40
C GLU A 431 -132.70 -45.93 26.12
N GLN A 432 -132.40 -44.86 26.86
CA GLN A 432 -133.43 -44.01 27.47
C GLN A 432 -134.36 -43.37 26.43
N LEU A 433 -133.81 -42.84 25.34
CA LEU A 433 -134.60 -42.30 24.22
C LEU A 433 -135.48 -43.38 23.56
N SER A 434 -134.96 -44.61 23.44
CA SER A 434 -135.70 -45.75 22.90
C SER A 434 -136.83 -46.18 23.84
N PHE A 435 -136.56 -46.27 25.15
CA PHE A 435 -137.54 -46.58 26.18
C PHE A 435 -138.67 -45.55 26.23
N THR A 436 -138.35 -44.25 26.15
CA THR A 436 -139.35 -43.17 26.13
C THR A 436 -140.25 -43.29 24.90
N LYS A 437 -139.67 -43.54 23.71
CA LYS A 437 -140.43 -43.79 22.48
C LYS A 437 -141.37 -45.00 22.61
N TYR A 438 -140.92 -46.10 23.22
CA TYR A 438 -141.77 -47.28 23.42
C TYR A 438 -142.88 -47.02 24.46
N SER A 439 -142.59 -46.29 25.54
CA SER A 439 -143.56 -45.90 26.56
C SER A 439 -144.69 -45.03 25.97
N ASP A 440 -144.34 -44.03 25.17
CA ASP A 440 -145.33 -43.17 24.50
C ASP A 440 -146.16 -43.98 23.48
N LYS A 441 -145.53 -44.92 22.77
CA LYS A 441 -146.19 -45.81 21.82
C LYS A 441 -147.17 -46.77 22.52
N VAL A 442 -146.83 -47.25 23.72
CA VAL A 442 -147.73 -48.06 24.56
C VAL A 442 -148.92 -47.21 25.03
N GLY A 443 -148.69 -45.98 25.49
CA GLY A 443 -149.77 -45.06 25.88
C GLY A 443 -150.77 -44.83 24.76
N TYR A 444 -150.27 -44.56 23.55
CA TYR A 444 -151.09 -44.38 22.34
C TYR A 444 -151.84 -45.66 21.94
N CYS A 445 -151.16 -46.82 21.92
CA CYS A 445 -151.77 -48.10 21.58
C CYS A 445 -152.85 -48.54 22.57
N VAL A 446 -152.66 -48.27 23.88
CA VAL A 446 -153.65 -48.59 24.92
C VAL A 446 -154.91 -47.73 24.74
N GLN A 447 -154.78 -46.43 24.49
CA GLN A 447 -155.94 -45.56 24.20
C GLN A 447 -156.72 -46.04 22.98
N GLN A 448 -156.03 -46.40 21.89
CA GLN A 448 -156.64 -46.95 20.68
C GLN A 448 -157.36 -48.29 20.94
N LYS A 449 -156.75 -49.19 21.72
CA LYS A 449 -157.34 -50.49 22.06
C LYS A 449 -158.62 -50.34 22.89
N VAL A 450 -158.62 -49.43 23.87
CA VAL A 450 -159.78 -49.16 24.72
C VAL A 450 -160.93 -48.53 23.92
N GLN A 451 -160.64 -47.64 22.97
CA GLN A 451 -161.67 -47.11 22.06
C GLN A 451 -162.26 -48.21 21.15
N ASN A 452 -161.43 -49.08 20.59
CA ASN A 452 -161.88 -50.19 19.76
C ASN A 452 -162.74 -51.21 20.54
N GLU A 453 -162.37 -51.57 21.77
CA GLU A 453 -163.17 -52.50 22.59
C GLU A 453 -164.50 -51.88 23.05
N LYS A 454 -164.56 -50.56 23.30
CA LYS A 454 -165.84 -49.86 23.50
C LYS A 454 -166.73 -49.90 22.26
N HIS A 455 -166.15 -49.82 21.06
CA HIS A 455 -166.89 -49.96 19.81
C HIS A 455 -167.38 -51.41 19.60
N ARG A 456 -166.54 -52.40 19.92
CA ARG A 456 -166.88 -53.82 19.84
C ARG A 456 -168.00 -54.23 20.80
N LEU A 457 -168.01 -53.71 22.03
CA LEU A 457 -169.11 -53.93 22.96
C LEU A 457 -170.45 -53.42 22.41
N ARG A 458 -170.45 -52.26 21.75
CA ARG A 458 -171.64 -51.69 21.11
C ARG A 458 -172.18 -52.56 19.96
N LEU A 459 -171.29 -53.17 19.18
CA LEU A 459 -171.66 -54.11 18.10
C LEU A 459 -172.18 -55.45 18.65
N LEU A 460 -171.61 -55.93 19.76
CA LEU A 460 -172.05 -57.17 20.40
C LEU A 460 -173.41 -57.00 21.08
N GLU A 461 -173.70 -55.82 21.62
CA GLU A 461 -175.03 -55.48 22.13
C GLU A 461 -176.10 -55.57 21.03
N MET A 462 -175.81 -55.07 19.82
CA MET A 462 -176.67 -55.27 18.64
C MET A 462 -176.79 -56.75 18.22
N SER A 463 -175.74 -57.56 18.43
CA SER A 463 -175.78 -59.00 18.12
C SER A 463 -176.60 -59.81 19.13
N ILE A 464 -176.71 -59.34 20.38
CA ILE A 464 -177.58 -59.91 21.41
C ILE A 464 -179.06 -59.69 21.04
N GLU A 465 -179.41 -58.62 20.30
CA GLU A 465 -180.77 -58.39 19.79
C GLU A 465 -181.13 -59.26 18.58
N ALA A 466 -180.17 -59.61 17.73
CA ALA A 466 -180.44 -60.31 16.45
C ALA A 466 -180.67 -61.83 16.58
N ASN A 467 -180.10 -62.50 17.60
CA ASN A 467 -180.06 -63.97 17.71
C ASN A 467 -181.01 -64.57 18.77
N ASN A 468 -182.13 -63.90 19.03
CA ASN A 468 -183.16 -64.34 19.96
C ASN A 468 -183.93 -65.59 19.45
N PRO A 469 -184.14 -66.67 20.26
CA PRO A 469 -184.58 -68.00 19.81
C PRO A 469 -186.01 -68.14 19.26
N GLU A 470 -186.87 -67.14 19.38
CA GLU A 470 -188.27 -67.23 18.88
C GLU A 470 -188.39 -67.18 17.34
N LYS A 471 -187.35 -66.70 16.62
CA LYS A 471 -187.46 -66.43 15.17
C LYS A 471 -187.16 -67.59 14.23
N LEU A 472 -186.56 -68.69 14.68
CA LEU A 472 -186.17 -69.80 13.79
C LEU A 472 -187.25 -70.87 13.60
N LEU A 473 -188.21 -71.01 14.53
CA LEU A 473 -189.36 -71.90 14.37
C LEU A 473 -190.36 -71.39 13.31
N LEU A 474 -190.41 -70.08 13.06
CA LEU A 474 -191.32 -69.43 12.09
C LEU A 474 -190.97 -69.69 10.61
N ARG A 475 -189.77 -70.19 10.29
CA ARG A 475 -189.29 -70.37 8.90
C ARG A 475 -189.39 -71.80 8.36
N GLY A 476 -190.04 -72.72 9.09
CA GLY A 476 -190.33 -74.08 8.60
C GLY A 476 -189.23 -75.12 8.85
N TYR A 477 -188.26 -74.83 9.71
CA TYR A 477 -187.17 -75.75 10.05
C TYR A 477 -187.56 -76.72 11.19
N THR A 478 -187.42 -78.02 10.96
CA THR A 478 -187.74 -79.11 11.91
C THR A 478 -186.50 -79.57 12.70
N LEU A 479 -186.67 -80.02 13.94
CA LEU A 479 -185.57 -80.45 14.83
C LEU A 479 -185.48 -81.97 14.94
N THR A 480 -184.36 -82.58 14.51
CA THR A 480 -184.14 -84.04 14.60
C THR A 480 -183.27 -84.40 15.82
N LEU A 481 -183.72 -85.37 16.62
CA LEU A 481 -183.13 -85.77 17.91
C LEU A 481 -182.88 -87.29 17.97
N VAL A 482 -181.76 -87.72 18.57
CA VAL A 482 -181.49 -89.13 18.96
C VAL A 482 -181.17 -89.15 20.45
N ASN A 483 -181.88 -89.98 21.23
CA ASN A 483 -181.78 -90.07 22.70
C ASN A 483 -181.88 -88.70 23.41
N GLY A 484 -182.83 -87.87 22.96
CA GLY A 484 -183.05 -86.53 23.51
C GLY A 484 -181.99 -85.47 23.15
N LYS A 485 -180.97 -85.80 22.35
CA LYS A 485 -179.90 -84.89 21.93
C LYS A 485 -180.01 -84.49 20.45
N ILE A 486 -179.77 -83.20 20.17
CA ILE A 486 -179.93 -82.52 18.87
C ILE A 486 -178.77 -82.91 17.93
N ILE A 487 -179.10 -83.51 16.78
CA ILE A 487 -178.12 -84.10 15.86
C ILE A 487 -177.93 -83.19 14.63
N LYS A 488 -176.69 -82.72 14.41
CA LYS A 488 -176.30 -81.75 13.34
C LYS A 488 -175.54 -82.37 12.18
N SER A 489 -175.10 -83.60 12.35
CA SER A 489 -174.16 -84.30 11.46
C SER A 489 -174.33 -85.78 11.70
N THR A 490 -174.17 -86.58 10.65
CA THR A 490 -174.30 -88.04 10.70
C THR A 490 -173.21 -88.72 11.53
N LYS A 491 -172.22 -87.97 12.04
CA LYS A 491 -171.07 -88.49 12.82
C LYS A 491 -171.38 -89.07 14.21
N GLY A 492 -172.63 -89.35 14.54
CA GLY A 492 -173.02 -89.92 15.84
C GLY A 492 -174.20 -90.85 15.79
N ILE A 493 -174.54 -91.39 14.60
CA ILE A 493 -175.76 -92.17 14.35
C ILE A 493 -175.38 -93.53 13.73
N LYS A 494 -176.06 -94.63 14.12
CA LYS A 494 -175.83 -96.00 13.65
C LYS A 494 -177.10 -96.63 13.04
N ASP A 495 -176.95 -97.57 12.09
CA ASP A 495 -178.06 -98.38 11.57
C ASP A 495 -178.76 -99.13 12.71
N GLY A 496 -180.08 -98.99 12.82
CA GLY A 496 -180.90 -99.56 13.89
C GLY A 496 -181.41 -98.57 14.95
N ASP A 497 -180.94 -97.31 14.94
CA ASP A 497 -181.41 -96.31 15.90
C ASP A 497 -182.77 -95.71 15.55
N VAL A 498 -183.53 -95.32 16.58
CA VAL A 498 -184.77 -94.56 16.41
C VAL A 498 -184.48 -93.07 16.61
N ILE A 499 -184.74 -92.26 15.59
CA ILE A 499 -184.66 -90.79 15.55
C ILE A 499 -186.06 -90.20 15.83
N VAL A 500 -186.13 -89.08 16.55
CA VAL A 500 -187.36 -88.30 16.81
C VAL A 500 -187.26 -86.94 16.14
N THR A 501 -188.24 -86.59 15.31
CA THR A 501 -188.32 -85.26 14.70
C THR A 501 -189.39 -84.44 15.40
N LYS A 502 -189.00 -83.29 15.94
CA LYS A 502 -189.86 -82.34 16.64
C LYS A 502 -190.19 -81.16 15.72
N MET A 503 -191.47 -81.00 15.47
CA MET A 503 -192.07 -79.93 14.67
C MET A 503 -192.77 -78.94 15.62
N GLN A 504 -193.31 -77.84 15.08
CA GLN A 504 -194.07 -76.88 15.87
C GLN A 504 -195.26 -77.53 16.59
N ASP A 505 -195.87 -78.53 15.94
CA ASP A 505 -197.14 -79.14 16.28
C ASP A 505 -197.02 -80.57 16.81
N GLY A 506 -195.86 -81.23 16.71
CA GLY A 506 -195.78 -82.63 17.14
C GLY A 506 -194.44 -83.31 16.96
N THR A 507 -194.39 -84.58 17.37
CA THR A 507 -193.18 -85.43 17.37
C THR A 507 -193.40 -86.71 16.57
N LEU A 508 -192.52 -86.98 15.60
CA LEU A 508 -192.52 -88.18 14.73
C LEU A 508 -191.35 -89.11 15.08
N HIS A 509 -191.58 -90.42 15.19
CA HIS A 509 -190.57 -91.43 15.52
C HIS A 509 -190.20 -92.25 14.28
N SER A 510 -188.90 -92.36 13.99
CA SER A 510 -188.39 -92.93 12.73
C SER A 510 -187.15 -93.81 12.98
N LYS A 511 -187.12 -95.06 12.47
CA LYS A 511 -186.06 -96.05 12.74
C LYS A 511 -185.07 -96.16 11.55
N VAL A 512 -183.79 -95.86 11.77
CA VAL A 512 -182.66 -95.78 10.82
C VAL A 512 -182.37 -97.15 10.22
N VAL A 513 -182.44 -97.24 8.90
CA VAL A 513 -182.18 -98.49 8.17
C VAL A 513 -180.75 -98.51 7.62
N THR A 514 -180.32 -97.40 7.03
CA THR A 514 -179.05 -97.29 6.33
C THR A 514 -178.61 -95.82 6.28
N ILE A 515 -177.39 -95.52 6.76
CA ILE A 515 -176.79 -94.18 6.80
C ILE A 515 -175.81 -94.02 5.64
N ASN A 516 -176.21 -93.25 4.62
CA ASN A 516 -175.32 -92.86 3.53
C ASN A 516 -174.52 -91.62 3.93
N HIS A 517 -173.19 -91.75 3.93
CA HIS A 517 -172.28 -90.62 4.12
C HIS A 517 -172.01 -89.93 2.78
N HIS A 518 -172.31 -88.63 2.70
CA HIS A 518 -171.88 -87.79 1.59
C HIS A 518 -170.66 -86.98 1.99
N ASP A 519 -169.70 -86.93 1.06
CA ASP A 519 -168.53 -86.07 1.14
C ASP A 519 -168.95 -84.61 1.18
N LYS A 520 -168.59 -83.97 2.30
CA LYS A 520 -168.04 -82.61 2.37
C LYS A 520 -167.40 -82.34 3.73
#